data_AF-A0A4Z1FIU5-F1
#
_entry.id   AF-A0A4Z1FIU5-F1
#
_cell.length_a   1.000
_cell.length_b   1.000
_cell.length_c   1.000
_cell.angle_alpha   90.00
_cell.angle_beta   90.00
_cell.angle_gamma   90.00
#
_symmetry.space_group_name_H-M   'P 1'
#
loop_
_entity.id
_entity.type
_entity.pdbx_description
1 polymer ?
#
loop_
_entity_poly.entity_id
_entity_poly.type
_entity_poly.pdbx_seq_one_letter_code
_entity_poly.pdbx_strand_id
1 'polypeptide(L)'
;MRRNLISIPRSTFRVTYNHHPEFISLEPYESTNLPVEIRDEIWRLTLEPRIVEVRPKKNKYNGFYSTAPLPVVLTVCKDSERAVLPLYPKCFGGALVAARIRFNAKIDTLYLDWKLQEHLISFLLSISVQEAEKIQFLAIDQYIRWSRQSIDLDYSWSLAPVFHYPLTIFNLQTEFFRQCCHLVVDHNLRRIGAEDLERLCSVVRCMKKLKELIFVHDDIVWDAELLKECAVFPQQDELAGLTLFQPEEVYDLFPEPVKMIHCDYRESIEYYDEYMPIDNLQGDLETKFASPKFEILVRYGWRFPDSLTHSSRRPLPTESE
;
A
#
# COMPACT_ATOMS: atom_id res chain seq x y z
N MET A 1 -13.24 12.55 9.22
CA MET A 1 -12.69 13.90 8.91
C MET A 1 -13.15 14.34 7.54
N ARG A 2 -14.01 15.36 7.43
CA ARG A 2 -14.44 15.92 6.13
C ARG A 2 -13.23 16.55 5.44
N ARG A 3 -12.75 15.94 4.35
CA ARG A 3 -11.70 16.50 3.50
C ARG A 3 -12.29 17.72 2.77
N ASN A 4 -11.85 18.92 3.15
CA ASN A 4 -11.99 20.08 2.28
C ASN A 4 -11.03 19.85 1.11
N LEU A 5 -11.58 19.36 -0.01
CA LEU A 5 -10.89 19.38 -1.29
C LEU A 5 -10.66 20.85 -1.64
N ILE A 6 -9.45 21.35 -1.38
CA ILE A 6 -8.98 22.55 -2.06
C ILE A 6 -8.90 22.12 -3.53
N SER A 7 -9.91 22.52 -4.30
CA SER A 7 -9.86 22.47 -5.75
C SER A 7 -8.68 23.37 -6.13
N ILE A 8 -7.53 22.76 -6.41
CA ILE A 8 -6.46 23.43 -7.13
C ILE A 8 -7.11 23.82 -8.47
N PRO A 9 -7.14 25.11 -8.84
CA PRO A 9 -7.70 25.50 -10.13
C PRO A 9 -6.98 24.68 -11.19
N ARG A 10 -7.73 23.88 -11.95
CA ARG A 10 -7.23 23.22 -13.16
C ARG A 10 -6.49 24.31 -13.91
N SER A 11 -5.17 24.17 -14.02
CA SER A 11 -4.30 25.12 -14.69
C SER A 11 -4.95 25.49 -16.02
N THR A 12 -5.23 26.77 -16.18
CA THR A 12 -5.93 27.30 -17.34
C THR A 12 -5.00 27.11 -18.53
N PHE A 13 -5.12 25.97 -19.21
CA PHE A 13 -4.48 25.79 -20.51
C PHE A 13 -5.16 26.77 -21.45
N ARG A 14 -4.41 27.77 -21.90
CA ARG A 14 -4.88 28.67 -22.95
C ARG A 14 -4.80 27.88 -24.25
N VAL A 15 -5.92 27.31 -24.67
CA VAL A 15 -6.03 26.69 -26.00
C VAL A 15 -6.01 27.83 -27.01
N THR A 16 -4.86 28.07 -27.61
CA THR A 16 -4.75 28.95 -28.77
C THR A 16 -5.14 28.15 -30.01
N TYR A 17 -6.27 28.50 -30.61
CA TYR A 17 -6.70 27.91 -31.87
C TYR A 17 -5.88 28.52 -33.00
N ASN A 18 -4.81 27.84 -33.41
CA ASN A 18 -4.20 28.10 -34.71
C ASN A 18 -5.12 27.48 -35.79
N HIS A 19 -5.26 28.15 -36.93
CA HIS A 19 -6.14 27.76 -38.04
C HIS A 19 -5.73 26.45 -38.78
N HIS A 20 -5.11 25.50 -38.10
CA HIS A 20 -4.83 24.15 -38.58
C HIS A 20 -5.36 23.10 -37.57
N PRO A 21 -6.26 22.17 -37.96
CA PRO A 21 -7.03 21.37 -37.01
C PRO A 21 -6.31 20.24 -36.26
N GLU A 22 -4.98 20.09 -36.34
CA GLU A 22 -4.33 18.82 -35.94
C GLU A 22 -3.26 18.90 -34.84
N PHE A 23 -2.95 20.07 -34.27
CA PHE A 23 -1.99 20.15 -33.16
C PHE A 23 -2.44 21.11 -32.05
N ILE A 24 -2.92 20.56 -30.94
CA ILE A 24 -3.04 21.29 -29.68
C ILE A 24 -1.64 21.37 -29.07
N SER A 25 -0.91 22.44 -29.35
CA SER A 25 0.30 22.78 -28.60
C SER A 25 -0.13 23.36 -27.25
N LEU A 26 0.00 22.58 -26.18
CA LEU A 26 -0.06 23.12 -24.82
C LEU A 26 1.22 23.92 -24.60
N GLU A 27 1.21 25.22 -24.92
CA GLU A 27 2.32 26.08 -24.51
C GLU A 27 2.35 26.11 -22.98
N PRO A 28 3.47 25.72 -22.35
CA PRO A 28 3.58 25.71 -20.91
C PRO A 28 3.41 27.17 -20.44
N TYR A 29 2.28 27.46 -19.79
CA TYR A 29 2.09 28.74 -19.12
C TYR A 29 3.28 28.92 -18.19
N GLU A 30 4.09 29.93 -18.50
CA GLU A 30 5.32 30.25 -17.82
C GLU A 30 5.05 30.45 -16.31
N SER A 31 5.22 29.39 -15.53
CA SER A 31 5.22 29.46 -14.07
C SER A 31 6.45 30.20 -13.52
N THR A 32 7.26 30.78 -14.40
CA THR A 32 8.50 31.52 -14.12
C THR A 32 8.24 32.84 -13.38
N ASN A 33 7.01 33.35 -13.36
CA ASN A 33 6.68 34.61 -12.69
C ASN A 33 6.52 34.48 -11.16
N LEU A 34 6.47 33.27 -10.60
CA LEU A 34 6.42 33.09 -9.14
C LEU A 34 7.84 33.03 -8.55
N PRO A 35 8.10 33.74 -7.43
CA PRO A 35 9.34 33.56 -6.68
C PRO A 35 9.61 32.08 -6.34
N VAL A 36 10.88 31.70 -6.31
CA VAL A 36 11.28 30.30 -6.13
C VAL A 36 10.75 29.70 -4.83
N GLU A 37 10.65 30.50 -3.78
CA GLU A 37 10.13 30.11 -2.47
C GLU A 37 8.65 29.72 -2.54
N ILE A 38 7.87 30.47 -3.32
CA ILE A 38 6.43 30.21 -3.52
C ILE A 38 6.26 28.94 -4.36
N ARG A 39 7.06 28.76 -5.41
CA ARG A 39 7.04 27.54 -6.23
C ARG A 39 7.40 26.30 -5.41
N ASP A 40 8.42 26.41 -4.57
CA ASP A 40 8.83 25.33 -3.68
C ASP A 40 7.73 24.97 -2.67
N GLU A 41 7.05 25.98 -2.11
CA GLU A 41 5.94 25.74 -1.19
C GLU A 41 4.76 25.07 -1.89
N ILE A 42 4.41 25.49 -3.11
CA ILE A 42 3.40 24.80 -3.94
C ILE A 42 3.78 23.33 -4.10
N TRP A 43 5.02 23.02 -4.50
CA TRP A 43 5.44 21.63 -4.66
C TRP A 43 5.37 20.83 -3.35
N ARG A 44 5.76 21.42 -2.21
CA ARG A 44 5.63 20.77 -0.90
C ARG A 44 4.19 20.50 -0.49
N LEU A 45 3.27 21.40 -0.84
CA LEU A 45 1.84 21.27 -0.54
C LEU A 45 1.12 20.28 -1.47
N THR A 46 1.70 19.95 -2.62
CA THR A 46 1.18 18.91 -3.54
C THR A 46 1.53 17.47 -3.14
N LEU A 47 2.21 17.26 -2.01
CA LEU A 47 2.57 15.93 -1.55
C LEU A 47 1.36 15.14 -1.07
N GLU A 48 1.23 13.92 -1.57
CA GLU A 48 0.18 12.99 -1.17
C GLU A 48 0.76 11.87 -0.28
N PRO A 49 0.04 11.46 0.77
CA PRO A 49 0.35 10.24 1.53
C PRO A 49 0.38 9.01 0.61
N ARG A 50 1.25 8.05 0.92
CA ARG A 50 1.29 6.75 0.25
C ARG A 50 1.70 5.65 1.21
N ILE A 51 1.37 4.42 0.85
CA ILE A 51 1.79 3.23 1.59
C ILE A 51 3.12 2.75 1.03
N VAL A 52 4.14 2.73 1.88
CA VAL A 52 5.49 2.28 1.56
C VAL A 52 5.65 0.86 2.07
N GLU A 53 5.24 -0.11 1.25
CA GLU A 53 5.45 -1.53 1.49
C GLU A 53 6.94 -1.87 1.40
N VAL A 54 7.47 -2.58 2.40
CA VAL A 54 8.87 -3.01 2.41
C VAL A 54 8.99 -4.48 2.04
N ARG A 55 9.84 -4.77 1.07
CA ARG A 55 10.17 -6.14 0.65
C ARG A 55 11.65 -6.46 0.83
N PRO A 56 12.00 -7.69 1.28
CA PRO A 56 13.36 -8.14 1.32
C PRO A 56 13.86 -8.43 -0.10
N LYS A 57 15.13 -8.13 -0.38
CA LYS A 57 15.76 -8.63 -1.61
C LYS A 57 16.12 -10.11 -1.45
N LYS A 58 16.21 -10.82 -2.59
CA LYS A 58 16.52 -12.25 -2.68
C LYS A 58 17.68 -12.71 -1.77
N ASN A 59 18.71 -11.89 -1.62
CA ASN A 59 19.78 -12.14 -0.65
C ASN A 59 19.55 -11.24 0.57
N LYS A 60 19.46 -11.84 1.75
CA LYS A 60 19.30 -11.15 3.05
C LYS A 60 20.31 -10.03 3.30
N TYR A 61 21.48 -10.10 2.68
CA TYR A 61 22.54 -9.09 2.79
C TYR A 61 22.40 -7.93 1.78
N ASN A 62 21.46 -7.99 0.84
CA ASN A 62 21.25 -6.95 -0.16
C ASN A 62 20.30 -5.82 0.33
N GLY A 63 19.78 -5.97 1.56
CA GLY A 63 18.85 -5.06 2.22
C GLY A 63 17.45 -5.12 1.64
N PHE A 64 16.76 -3.99 1.77
CA PHE A 64 15.34 -3.88 1.49
C PHE A 64 15.09 -2.98 0.28
N TYR A 65 13.92 -3.15 -0.32
CA TYR A 65 13.37 -2.24 -1.33
C TYR A 65 11.89 -2.00 -1.04
N SER A 66 11.31 -1.04 -1.74
CA SER A 66 9.87 -0.80 -1.69
C SER A 66 9.28 -0.97 -3.08
N THR A 67 8.08 -1.54 -3.14
CA THR A 67 7.24 -1.60 -4.35
C THR A 67 6.46 -0.30 -4.56
N ALA A 68 6.40 0.57 -3.55
CA ALA A 68 5.68 1.83 -3.65
C ALA A 68 6.35 2.75 -4.70
N PRO A 69 5.58 3.28 -5.66
CA PRO A 69 6.11 4.20 -6.66
C PRO A 69 6.68 5.45 -5.97
N LEU A 70 7.74 6.02 -6.53
CA LEU A 70 8.23 7.32 -6.07
C LEU A 70 7.13 8.38 -6.23
N PRO A 71 7.02 9.36 -5.32
CA PRO A 71 6.10 10.47 -5.49
C PRO A 71 6.31 11.12 -6.86
N VAL A 72 5.22 11.27 -7.62
CA VAL A 72 5.28 11.81 -9.00
C VAL A 72 6.02 13.15 -9.05
N VAL A 73 5.85 13.98 -8.03
CA VAL A 73 6.52 15.28 -7.88
C VAL A 73 8.05 15.22 -7.89
N LEU A 74 8.67 14.07 -7.58
CA LEU A 74 10.13 13.89 -7.70
C LEU A 74 10.59 13.74 -9.16
N THR A 75 9.66 13.50 -10.09
CA THR A 75 9.95 13.19 -11.50
C THR A 75 9.40 14.22 -12.49
N VAL A 76 8.60 15.19 -12.03
CA VAL A 76 7.97 16.21 -12.89
C VAL A 76 9.01 17.14 -13.51
N CYS A 77 9.81 17.84 -12.70
CA CYS A 77 10.86 18.73 -13.15
C CYS A 77 11.95 18.92 -12.09
N LYS A 78 13.05 19.61 -12.44
CA LYS A 78 14.16 19.88 -11.50
C LYS A 78 13.75 20.77 -10.33
N ASP A 79 12.84 21.70 -10.54
CA ASP A 79 12.35 22.60 -9.48
C ASP A 79 11.53 21.81 -8.44
N SER A 80 10.65 20.92 -8.88
CA SER A 80 9.86 20.08 -7.98
C SER A 80 10.73 19.07 -7.24
N GLU A 81 11.69 18.43 -7.93
CA GLU A 81 12.66 17.53 -7.32
C GLU A 81 13.46 18.28 -6.24
N ARG A 82 14.02 19.45 -6.53
CA ARG A 82 14.77 20.27 -5.56
C ARG A 82 13.93 20.60 -4.32
N ALA A 83 12.67 20.99 -4.51
CA ALA A 83 11.78 21.38 -3.43
C ALA A 83 11.40 20.21 -2.49
N VAL A 84 11.26 19.01 -3.04
CA VAL A 84 10.69 17.85 -2.34
C VAL A 84 11.74 16.81 -1.90
N LEU A 85 12.85 16.66 -2.61
CA LEU A 85 13.87 15.65 -2.32
C LEU A 85 14.36 15.62 -0.86
N PRO A 86 14.54 16.78 -0.17
CA PRO A 86 14.91 16.79 1.24
C PRO A 86 13.86 16.18 2.18
N LEU A 87 12.59 16.16 1.77
CA LEU A 87 11.48 15.58 2.54
C LEU A 87 11.40 14.05 2.43
N TYR A 88 12.07 13.47 1.44
CA TYR A 88 12.16 12.02 1.23
C TYR A 88 13.60 11.56 1.36
N PRO A 89 14.19 11.52 2.56
CA PRO A 89 15.49 10.88 2.76
C PRO A 89 15.43 9.40 2.36
N LYS A 90 16.60 8.83 2.04
CA LYS A 90 16.72 7.37 1.93
C LYS A 90 16.80 6.80 3.34
N CYS A 91 15.86 5.94 3.70
CA CYS A 91 15.76 5.32 5.02
C CYS A 91 15.99 3.80 4.97
N PHE A 92 16.06 3.21 6.16
CA PHE A 92 16.08 1.75 6.41
C PHE A 92 17.33 1.07 5.85
N GLY A 93 18.48 1.70 6.12
CA GLY A 93 19.80 1.13 5.86
C GLY A 93 20.36 0.47 7.11
N GLY A 94 20.90 -0.73 6.98
CA GLY A 94 21.64 -1.38 8.06
C GLY A 94 23.11 -0.94 8.10
N ALA A 95 23.85 -1.35 9.12
CA ALA A 95 25.29 -1.07 9.26
C ALA A 95 26.11 -1.50 8.02
N LEU A 96 25.69 -2.57 7.35
CA LEU A 96 26.36 -3.14 6.17
C LEU A 96 25.64 -2.82 4.85
N VAL A 97 24.46 -2.21 4.90
CA VAL A 97 23.62 -2.02 3.71
C VAL A 97 23.10 -0.60 3.64
N ALA A 98 23.48 0.11 2.59
CA ALA A 98 23.02 1.48 2.35
C ALA A 98 21.49 1.57 2.29
N ALA A 99 20.94 2.61 2.91
CA ALA A 99 19.54 2.99 2.80
C ALA A 99 19.14 3.26 1.35
N ARG A 100 18.01 2.71 0.90
CA ARG A 100 17.55 2.82 -0.50
C ARG A 100 16.09 3.25 -0.66
N ILE A 101 15.29 3.14 0.39
CA ILE A 101 13.85 3.43 0.33
C ILE A 101 13.66 4.92 0.61
N ARG A 102 13.13 5.67 -0.36
CA ARG A 102 12.72 7.06 -0.16
C ARG A 102 11.45 7.06 0.70
N PHE A 103 11.48 7.69 1.87
CA PHE A 103 10.38 7.65 2.83
C PHE A 103 10.19 9.00 3.51
N ASN A 104 8.98 9.56 3.45
CA ASN A 104 8.62 10.78 4.17
C ASN A 104 7.82 10.42 5.42
N ALA A 105 8.52 10.31 6.55
CA ALA A 105 7.94 9.86 7.83
C ALA A 105 6.79 10.72 8.38
N LYS A 106 6.56 11.92 7.81
CA LYS A 106 5.47 12.81 8.19
C LYS A 106 4.13 12.43 7.54
N ILE A 107 4.14 11.80 6.37
CA ILE A 107 2.91 11.53 5.59
C ILE A 107 2.85 10.13 5.00
N ASP A 108 3.98 9.44 4.80
CA ASP A 108 4.01 8.08 4.29
C ASP A 108 3.66 7.10 5.43
N THR A 109 2.91 6.05 5.10
CA THR A 109 2.65 4.91 5.99
C THR A 109 3.65 3.82 5.70
N LEU A 110 4.46 3.45 6.71
CA LEU A 110 5.36 2.30 6.59
C LEU A 110 4.53 1.02 6.71
N TYR A 111 4.55 0.14 5.72
CA TYR A 111 3.78 -1.11 5.75
C TYR A 111 4.68 -2.34 5.83
N LEU A 112 4.44 -3.16 6.87
CA LEU A 112 5.11 -4.43 7.12
C LEU A 112 4.21 -5.58 6.66
N ASP A 113 4.46 -6.04 5.44
CA ASP A 113 3.78 -7.18 4.81
C ASP A 113 4.36 -8.51 5.31
N TRP A 114 3.61 -9.62 5.21
CA TRP A 114 4.10 -10.96 5.54
C TRP A 114 5.25 -11.45 4.70
N LYS A 115 5.43 -10.90 3.50
CA LYS A 115 6.61 -11.18 2.67
C LYS A 115 7.90 -10.76 3.38
N LEU A 116 7.81 -9.94 4.43
CA LEU A 116 8.91 -9.56 5.30
C LEU A 116 9.16 -10.55 6.45
N GLN A 117 8.28 -11.52 6.72
CA GLN A 117 8.29 -12.38 7.91
C GLN A 117 9.65 -13.00 8.22
N GLU A 118 10.30 -13.66 7.25
CA GLU A 118 11.63 -14.28 7.44
C GLU A 118 12.77 -13.27 7.66
N HIS A 119 12.53 -12.00 7.32
CA HIS A 119 13.49 -10.91 7.39
C HIS A 119 13.11 -9.83 8.39
N LEU A 120 12.00 -10.02 9.14
CA LEU A 120 11.41 -8.98 9.98
C LEU A 120 12.42 -8.43 10.97
N ILE A 121 13.16 -9.29 11.65
CA ILE A 121 14.19 -8.88 12.61
C ILE A 121 15.32 -8.11 11.95
N SER A 122 15.80 -8.59 10.81
CA SER A 122 16.86 -7.89 10.07
C SER A 122 16.38 -6.50 9.62
N PHE A 123 15.10 -6.38 9.28
CA PHE A 123 14.49 -5.09 8.93
C PHE A 123 14.34 -4.18 10.16
N LEU A 124 13.79 -4.68 11.26
CA LEU A 124 13.61 -3.92 12.50
C LEU A 124 14.96 -3.39 13.03
N LEU A 125 16.03 -4.17 12.94
CA LEU A 125 17.39 -3.74 13.30
C LEU A 125 18.00 -2.73 12.31
N SER A 126 17.44 -2.61 11.10
CA SER A 126 17.85 -1.59 10.13
C SER A 126 17.19 -0.23 10.36
N ILE A 127 16.17 -0.16 11.22
CA ILE A 127 15.54 1.11 11.59
C ILE A 127 16.36 1.72 12.74
N SER A 128 17.08 2.79 12.45
CA SER A 128 17.77 3.55 13.50
C SER A 128 16.77 4.20 14.46
N VAL A 129 17.21 4.48 15.69
CA VAL A 129 16.37 5.18 16.68
C VAL A 129 15.88 6.53 16.14
N GLN A 130 16.74 7.27 15.42
CA GLN A 130 16.39 8.57 14.84
C GLN A 130 15.38 8.48 13.69
N GLU A 131 15.38 7.38 12.93
CA GLU A 131 14.34 7.11 11.94
C GLU A 131 13.03 6.72 12.62
N ALA A 132 13.08 5.78 13.57
CA ALA A 132 11.91 5.31 14.31
C ALA A 132 11.15 6.47 14.96
N GLU A 133 11.86 7.39 15.64
CA GLU A 133 11.28 8.57 16.29
C GLU A 133 10.49 9.51 15.35
N LYS A 134 10.73 9.44 14.04
CA LYS A 134 10.06 10.29 13.05
C LYS A 134 8.81 9.65 12.44
N ILE A 135 8.68 8.33 12.50
CA ILE A 135 7.56 7.58 11.90
C ILE A 135 6.25 7.99 12.60
N GLN A 136 5.26 8.40 11.80
CA GLN A 136 3.93 8.79 12.27
C GLN A 136 2.86 7.75 11.96
N PHE A 137 3.03 6.95 10.93
CA PHE A 137 2.02 5.98 10.48
C PHE A 137 2.71 4.64 10.23
N LEU A 138 2.29 3.60 10.94
CA LEU A 138 2.77 2.24 10.79
C LEU A 138 1.59 1.34 10.50
N ALA A 139 1.66 0.59 9.40
CA ALA A 139 0.74 -0.47 9.08
C ALA A 139 1.46 -1.82 9.19
N ILE A 140 0.79 -2.82 9.75
CA ILE A 140 1.32 -4.16 9.92
C ILE A 140 0.25 -5.13 9.45
N ASP A 141 0.63 -6.08 8.60
CA ASP A 141 -0.21 -7.24 8.31
C ASP A 141 -0.54 -7.97 9.62
N GLN A 142 -1.83 -8.07 9.93
CA GLN A 142 -2.31 -8.70 11.16
C GLN A 142 -1.84 -10.15 11.28
N TYR A 143 -1.64 -10.81 10.13
CA TYR A 143 -1.22 -12.20 10.02
C TYR A 143 0.28 -12.41 9.81
N ILE A 144 1.10 -11.37 9.94
CA ILE A 144 2.56 -11.45 9.79
C ILE A 144 3.23 -12.52 10.68
N ARG A 145 2.54 -13.01 11.72
CA ARG A 145 3.04 -14.06 12.64
C ARG A 145 2.94 -15.47 12.11
N TRP A 146 1.98 -15.75 11.24
CA TRP A 146 1.67 -17.10 10.78
C TRP A 146 2.20 -17.29 9.37
N SER A 147 2.63 -18.50 9.04
CA SER A 147 2.99 -18.78 7.66
C SER A 147 1.75 -18.72 6.78
N ARG A 148 1.92 -18.26 5.54
CA ARG A 148 0.91 -18.43 4.50
C ARG A 148 1.26 -19.64 3.64
N GLN A 149 0.26 -20.43 3.28
CA GLN A 149 0.36 -21.52 2.33
C GLN A 149 -0.50 -21.21 1.11
N SER A 150 -0.01 -21.56 -0.08
CA SER A 150 -0.79 -21.50 -1.30
C SER A 150 -1.70 -22.74 -1.36
N ILE A 151 -3.02 -22.54 -1.48
CA ILE A 151 -4.01 -23.63 -1.48
C ILE A 151 -4.45 -24.09 -2.87
N ASP A 152 -4.10 -23.35 -3.94
CA ASP A 152 -4.33 -23.79 -5.32
C ASP A 152 -3.35 -24.90 -5.73
N LEU A 153 -3.51 -26.07 -5.11
CA LEU A 153 -2.66 -27.25 -5.27
C LEU A 153 -3.36 -28.36 -6.08
N ASP A 154 -3.81 -28.03 -7.30
CA ASP A 154 -3.42 -28.84 -8.46
C ASP A 154 -2.06 -28.36 -9.04
N TYR A 155 -1.47 -27.30 -8.46
CA TYR A 155 -0.22 -26.69 -8.90
C TYR A 155 0.96 -27.05 -8.00
N SER A 156 1.65 -28.16 -8.32
CA SER A 156 2.88 -28.52 -7.62
C SER A 156 4.00 -27.50 -7.86
N TRP A 157 4.58 -26.92 -6.80
CA TRP A 157 5.82 -26.14 -6.88
C TRP A 157 7.02 -26.95 -7.41
N SER A 158 6.92 -28.28 -7.52
CA SER A 158 7.91 -29.10 -8.24
C SER A 158 7.86 -28.93 -9.77
N LEU A 159 6.80 -28.32 -10.30
CA LEU A 159 6.61 -27.96 -11.72
C LEU A 159 6.60 -26.44 -11.95
N ALA A 160 6.82 -25.63 -10.90
CA ALA A 160 7.02 -24.20 -11.09
C ALA A 160 8.15 -24.01 -12.11
N PRO A 161 7.96 -23.22 -13.18
CA PRO A 161 9.01 -23.00 -14.16
C PRO A 161 10.24 -22.49 -13.41
N VAL A 162 11.32 -23.27 -13.45
CA VAL A 162 12.59 -22.87 -12.87
C VAL A 162 13.08 -21.70 -13.71
N PHE A 163 12.90 -20.49 -13.20
CA PHE A 163 13.41 -19.31 -13.85
C PHE A 163 14.93 -19.29 -13.67
N HIS A 164 15.65 -19.75 -14.69
CA HIS A 164 17.11 -19.67 -14.75
C HIS A 164 17.62 -18.23 -14.91
N TYR A 165 16.72 -17.25 -15.01
CA TYR A 165 17.01 -15.83 -15.19
C TYR A 165 16.23 -14.96 -14.18
N PRO A 166 16.73 -13.76 -13.84
CA PRO A 166 15.97 -12.80 -13.05
C PRO A 166 14.63 -12.48 -13.72
N LEU A 167 13.53 -12.52 -12.95
CA LEU A 167 12.21 -12.13 -13.44
C LEU A 167 12.23 -10.69 -13.96
N THR A 168 11.71 -10.48 -15.17
CA THR A 168 11.49 -9.16 -15.77
C THR A 168 10.07 -8.67 -15.49
N ILE A 169 9.82 -7.38 -15.71
CA ILE A 169 8.47 -6.82 -15.55
C ILE A 169 7.44 -7.48 -16.49
N PHE A 170 7.87 -7.89 -17.69
CA PHE A 170 7.03 -8.67 -18.61
C PHE A 170 6.69 -10.05 -18.07
N ASN A 171 7.58 -10.71 -17.30
CA ASN A 171 7.24 -12.00 -16.69
C ASN A 171 6.15 -11.84 -15.64
N LEU A 172 6.22 -10.77 -14.85
CA LEU A 172 5.24 -10.44 -13.81
C LEU A 172 3.87 -10.05 -14.39
N GLN A 173 3.81 -9.63 -15.66
CA GLN A 173 2.57 -9.26 -16.35
C GLN A 173 1.86 -10.44 -17.04
N THR A 174 2.44 -11.65 -17.00
CA THR A 174 1.79 -12.84 -17.57
C THR A 174 0.59 -13.27 -16.73
N GLU A 175 -0.40 -13.92 -17.37
CA GLU A 175 -1.59 -14.48 -16.71
C GLU A 175 -1.23 -15.37 -15.50
N PHE A 176 -0.06 -16.04 -15.59
CA PHE A 176 0.57 -16.85 -14.56
C PHE A 176 0.86 -16.10 -13.24
N PHE A 177 1.22 -14.81 -13.26
CA PHE A 177 1.46 -14.01 -12.05
C PHE A 177 0.24 -13.16 -11.66
N ARG A 178 -0.68 -12.90 -12.59
CA ARG A 178 -1.95 -12.20 -12.32
C ARG A 178 -2.96 -13.09 -11.58
N GLN A 179 -2.88 -14.41 -11.78
CA GLN A 179 -3.60 -15.40 -11.00
C GLN A 179 -2.79 -15.69 -9.73
N CYS A 180 -2.75 -14.74 -8.79
CA CYS A 180 -2.16 -15.05 -7.50
C CYS A 180 -2.96 -16.17 -6.83
N CYS A 181 -2.22 -17.22 -6.47
CA CYS A 181 -2.73 -18.35 -5.74
C CYS A 181 -3.46 -17.86 -4.49
N HIS A 182 -4.64 -18.40 -4.22
CA HIS A 182 -5.29 -18.20 -2.92
C HIS A 182 -4.27 -18.58 -1.83
N LEU A 183 -3.87 -17.58 -1.03
CA LEU A 183 -2.97 -17.76 0.10
C LEU A 183 -3.84 -17.88 1.33
N VAL A 184 -3.73 -19.00 2.04
CA VAL A 184 -4.40 -19.21 3.31
C VAL A 184 -3.39 -19.08 4.43
N VAL A 185 -3.81 -18.41 5.50
CA VAL A 185 -3.04 -18.33 6.73
C VAL A 185 -3.05 -19.69 7.43
N ASP A 186 -1.87 -20.30 7.59
CA ASP A 186 -1.71 -21.52 8.38
C ASP A 186 -1.48 -21.16 9.85
N HIS A 187 -2.57 -21.13 10.60
CA HIS A 187 -2.56 -20.82 12.02
C HIS A 187 -1.79 -21.84 12.89
N ASN A 188 -1.47 -23.02 12.36
CA ASN A 188 -0.70 -24.02 13.09
C ASN A 188 0.81 -23.76 13.05
N LEU A 189 1.28 -22.96 12.09
CA LEU A 189 2.70 -22.70 11.88
C LEU A 189 3.04 -21.24 12.15
N ARG A 190 3.29 -20.94 13.44
CA ARG A 190 3.77 -19.64 13.91
C ARG A 190 5.24 -19.45 13.56
N ARG A 191 5.54 -18.36 12.83
CA ARG A 191 6.90 -17.99 12.38
C ARG A 191 7.54 -16.88 13.20
N ILE A 192 6.74 -16.01 13.81
CA ILE A 192 7.23 -14.96 14.72
C ILE A 192 7.01 -15.40 16.16
N GLY A 193 8.11 -15.65 16.86
CA GLY A 193 8.11 -16.03 18.27
C GLY A 193 7.88 -14.85 19.22
N ALA A 194 7.86 -15.14 20.52
CA ALA A 194 7.72 -14.11 21.56
C ALA A 194 8.89 -13.12 21.59
N GLU A 195 10.12 -13.60 21.32
CA GLU A 195 11.31 -12.73 21.25
C GLU A 195 11.22 -11.72 20.10
N ASP A 196 10.81 -12.20 18.92
CA ASP A 196 10.67 -11.36 17.73
C ASP A 196 9.56 -10.32 17.90
N LEU A 197 8.47 -10.72 18.54
CA LEU A 197 7.39 -9.81 18.95
C LEU A 197 7.89 -8.74 19.92
N GLU A 198 8.65 -9.11 20.94
CA GLU A 198 9.17 -8.12 21.89
C GLU A 198 10.12 -7.13 21.19
N ARG A 199 10.90 -7.59 20.20
CA ARG A 199 11.71 -6.71 19.34
C ARG A 199 10.84 -5.75 18.52
N LEU A 200 9.76 -6.24 17.91
CA LEU A 200 8.78 -5.37 17.21
C LEU A 200 8.20 -4.32 18.17
N CYS A 201 7.72 -4.74 19.33
CA CYS A 201 7.20 -3.83 20.36
C CYS A 201 8.25 -2.80 20.80
N SER A 202 9.52 -3.22 20.95
CA SER A 202 10.63 -2.33 21.29
C SER A 202 10.83 -1.24 20.24
N VAL A 203 10.82 -1.60 18.95
CA VAL A 203 10.93 -0.63 17.85
C VAL A 203 9.72 0.30 17.83
N VAL A 204 8.49 -0.21 18.02
CA VAL A 204 7.28 0.62 18.10
C VAL A 204 7.36 1.61 19.28
N ARG A 205 7.91 1.22 20.43
CA ARG A 205 8.16 2.15 21.56
C ARG A 205 9.14 3.26 21.21
N CYS A 206 10.07 3.04 20.28
CA CYS A 206 10.95 4.09 19.78
C CYS A 206 10.24 5.08 18.84
N MET A 207 9.05 4.76 18.32
CA MET A 207 8.27 5.64 17.46
C MET A 207 7.49 6.70 18.26
N LYS A 208 8.21 7.63 18.88
CA LYS A 208 7.64 8.67 19.77
C LYS A 208 6.59 9.59 19.11
N LYS A 209 6.57 9.66 17.78
CA LYS A 209 5.64 10.45 16.98
C LYS A 209 4.57 9.61 16.28
N LEU A 210 4.49 8.32 16.58
CA LEU A 210 3.45 7.46 16.04
C LEU A 210 2.09 8.07 16.37
N LYS A 211 1.24 8.18 15.35
CA LYS A 211 -0.14 8.68 15.43
C LYS A 211 -1.12 7.55 15.20
N GLU A 212 -0.82 6.68 14.25
CA GLU A 212 -1.68 5.55 13.89
C GLU A 212 -0.83 4.28 13.78
N LEU A 213 -1.29 3.24 14.46
CA LEU A 213 -0.86 1.86 14.28
C LEU A 213 -2.02 1.08 13.64
N ILE A 214 -1.84 0.70 12.38
CA ILE A 214 -2.88 0.09 11.56
C ILE A 214 -2.60 -1.41 11.45
N PHE A 215 -3.55 -2.24 11.86
CA PHE A 215 -3.57 -3.66 11.59
C PHE A 215 -4.32 -3.91 10.28
N VAL A 216 -3.64 -4.52 9.32
CA VAL A 216 -4.15 -4.75 7.97
C VAL A 216 -4.60 -6.21 7.85
N HIS A 217 -5.88 -6.41 7.57
CA HIS A 217 -6.44 -7.71 7.15
C HIS A 217 -6.45 -7.75 5.61
N ASP A 218 -5.51 -8.48 5.01
CA ASP A 218 -5.40 -8.66 3.57
C ASP A 218 -5.95 -10.02 3.07
N ASP A 219 -6.20 -10.94 3.99
CA ASP A 219 -6.97 -12.16 3.76
C ASP A 219 -8.45 -11.82 3.93
N ILE A 220 -9.10 -11.39 2.85
CA ILE A 220 -10.56 -11.21 2.85
C ILE A 220 -11.16 -12.60 2.59
N VAL A 221 -11.92 -13.11 3.55
CA VAL A 221 -12.72 -14.32 3.34
C VAL A 221 -13.94 -13.96 2.54
N TRP A 222 -14.12 -14.72 1.47
CA TRP A 222 -15.28 -14.62 0.62
C TRP A 222 -16.17 -15.83 0.88
N ASP A 223 -17.48 -15.61 0.96
CA ASP A 223 -18.44 -16.71 0.86
C ASP A 223 -18.30 -17.38 -0.51
N ALA A 224 -17.72 -18.58 -0.52
CA ALA A 224 -17.44 -19.32 -1.74
C ALA A 224 -18.71 -19.71 -2.51
N GLU A 225 -19.82 -19.96 -1.81
CA GLU A 225 -21.09 -20.26 -2.46
C GLU A 225 -21.70 -18.99 -3.06
N LEU A 226 -21.64 -17.84 -2.36
CA LEU A 226 -22.13 -16.58 -2.93
C LEU A 226 -21.30 -16.14 -4.15
N LEU A 227 -19.97 -16.26 -4.10
CA LEU A 227 -19.12 -15.96 -5.26
C LEU A 227 -19.47 -16.82 -6.47
N LYS A 228 -19.74 -18.11 -6.24
CA LYS A 228 -20.13 -19.06 -7.27
C LYS A 228 -21.48 -18.71 -7.88
N GLU A 229 -22.45 -18.28 -7.07
CA GLU A 229 -23.74 -17.77 -7.54
C GLU A 229 -23.60 -16.46 -8.35
N CYS A 230 -22.70 -15.58 -7.93
CA CYS A 230 -22.45 -14.31 -8.62
C CYS A 230 -21.56 -14.46 -9.87
N ALA A 231 -20.94 -15.63 -10.10
CA ALA A 231 -19.95 -15.86 -11.15
C ALA A 231 -18.79 -14.82 -11.14
N VAL A 232 -18.44 -14.33 -9.94
CA VAL A 232 -17.35 -13.37 -9.73
C VAL A 232 -16.23 -14.07 -8.98
N PHE A 233 -15.01 -13.97 -9.51
CA PHE A 233 -13.80 -14.42 -8.83
C PHE A 233 -12.94 -13.19 -8.56
N PRO A 234 -12.93 -12.65 -7.33
CA PRO A 234 -12.16 -11.46 -7.01
C PRO A 234 -10.68 -11.76 -7.23
N GLN A 235 -10.03 -10.97 -8.09
CA GLN A 235 -8.60 -11.08 -8.37
C GLN A 235 -7.84 -10.00 -7.61
N GLN A 236 -6.76 -10.40 -6.94
CA GLN A 236 -5.76 -9.49 -6.40
C GLN A 236 -4.60 -9.36 -7.39
N ASP A 237 -4.13 -8.14 -7.61
CA ASP A 237 -2.91 -7.89 -8.37
C ASP A 237 -1.76 -7.53 -7.41
N GLU A 238 -0.87 -8.48 -7.13
CA GLU A 238 0.26 -8.27 -6.21
C GLU A 238 1.25 -7.18 -6.62
N LEU A 239 1.15 -6.68 -7.86
CA LEU A 239 1.93 -5.55 -8.36
C LEU A 239 1.21 -4.22 -8.19
N ALA A 240 -0.10 -4.24 -7.98
CA ALA A 240 -0.88 -3.04 -7.73
C ALA A 240 -0.61 -2.46 -6.34
N GLY A 241 -0.89 -1.16 -6.21
CA GLY A 241 -0.79 -0.48 -4.94
C GLY A 241 -1.77 -1.05 -3.92
N LEU A 242 -1.29 -1.30 -2.69
CA LEU A 242 -2.15 -1.64 -1.57
C LEU A 242 -3.09 -0.47 -1.28
N THR A 243 -4.39 -0.76 -1.29
CA THR A 243 -5.44 0.15 -0.82
C THR A 243 -5.89 -0.31 0.56
N LEU A 244 -5.86 0.60 1.53
CA LEU A 244 -6.39 0.37 2.87
C LEU A 244 -7.76 1.03 3.00
N PHE A 245 -8.74 0.30 3.49
CA PHE A 245 -10.12 0.78 3.61
C PHE A 245 -10.83 0.25 4.86
N GLN A 246 -11.90 0.93 5.25
CA GLN A 246 -12.84 0.49 6.28
C GLN A 246 -13.95 -0.36 5.66
N PRO A 247 -14.62 -1.24 6.44
CA PRO A 247 -15.78 -2.00 5.97
C PRO A 247 -16.79 -1.17 5.17
N GLU A 248 -17.11 0.02 5.66
CA GLU A 248 -18.16 0.86 5.09
C GLU A 248 -17.77 1.44 3.72
N GLU A 249 -16.47 1.46 3.38
CA GLU A 249 -15.94 1.98 2.12
C GLU A 249 -15.94 0.92 1.00
N VAL A 250 -16.31 -0.34 1.29
CA VAL A 250 -16.34 -1.43 0.30
C VAL A 250 -17.18 -1.07 -0.93
N TYR A 251 -18.36 -0.48 -0.73
CA TYR A 251 -19.28 -0.16 -1.83
C TYR A 251 -18.76 0.96 -2.73
N ASP A 252 -17.90 1.84 -2.21
CA ASP A 252 -17.28 2.93 -2.95
C ASP A 252 -16.06 2.47 -3.76
N LEU A 253 -15.37 1.42 -3.29
CA LEU A 253 -14.11 0.95 -3.85
C LEU A 253 -14.28 -0.22 -4.82
N PHE A 254 -15.19 -1.13 -4.51
CA PHE A 254 -15.42 -2.32 -5.31
C PHE A 254 -16.47 -2.03 -6.39
N PRO A 255 -16.22 -2.44 -7.65
CA PRO A 255 -17.15 -2.18 -8.74
C PRO A 255 -18.50 -2.84 -8.45
N GLU A 256 -19.59 -2.13 -8.75
CA GLU A 256 -20.93 -2.71 -8.69
C GLU A 256 -21.01 -3.96 -9.57
N PRO A 257 -21.72 -5.00 -9.13
CA PRO A 257 -21.98 -6.16 -9.98
C PRO A 257 -22.70 -5.74 -11.26
N VAL A 258 -22.47 -6.48 -12.34
CA VAL A 258 -23.20 -6.26 -13.60
C VAL A 258 -24.69 -6.52 -13.33
N LYS A 259 -25.58 -5.63 -13.81
CA LYS A 259 -27.04 -5.62 -13.55
C LYS A 259 -27.79 -6.95 -13.75
N MET A 260 -27.17 -7.96 -14.35
CA MET A 260 -27.74 -9.28 -14.58
C MET A 260 -27.52 -10.26 -13.42
N ILE A 261 -26.76 -9.87 -12.39
CA ILE A 261 -26.47 -10.70 -11.22
C ILE A 261 -27.48 -10.35 -10.11
N HIS A 262 -28.12 -11.36 -9.52
CA HIS A 262 -29.15 -11.18 -8.47
C HIS A 262 -28.56 -10.97 -7.06
N CYS A 263 -27.25 -11.15 -6.91
CA CYS A 263 -26.49 -10.99 -5.67
C CYS A 263 -25.45 -9.88 -5.81
N ASP A 264 -25.23 -9.13 -4.74
CA ASP A 264 -24.10 -8.23 -4.65
C ASP A 264 -22.94 -8.94 -3.94
N TYR A 265 -21.91 -9.34 -4.69
CA TYR A 265 -20.75 -10.04 -4.13
C TYR A 265 -20.06 -9.22 -3.03
N ARG A 266 -20.26 -7.90 -2.95
CA ARG A 266 -19.74 -7.08 -1.86
C ARG A 266 -20.35 -7.44 -0.51
N GLU A 267 -21.54 -8.04 -0.50
CA GLU A 267 -22.18 -8.61 0.70
C GLU A 267 -21.48 -9.89 1.17
N SER A 268 -20.75 -10.61 0.30
CA SER A 268 -19.94 -11.78 0.67
C SER A 268 -18.60 -11.45 1.32
N ILE A 269 -18.24 -10.17 1.39
CA ILE A 269 -17.08 -9.75 2.17
C ILE A 269 -17.48 -9.91 3.62
N GLU A 270 -17.22 -11.10 4.16
CA GLU A 270 -17.40 -11.37 5.58
C GLU A 270 -16.38 -10.50 6.30
N TYR A 271 -16.87 -9.42 6.90
CA TYR A 271 -16.07 -8.69 7.86
C TYR A 271 -15.78 -9.64 9.01
N TYR A 272 -14.50 -9.87 9.27
CA TYR A 272 -14.09 -10.72 10.37
C TYR A 272 -14.62 -10.14 11.67
N ASP A 273 -15.72 -10.73 12.13
CA ASP A 273 -16.36 -10.47 13.40
C ASP A 273 -15.53 -11.10 14.54
N GLU A 274 -15.75 -10.63 15.76
CA GLU A 274 -14.93 -10.71 16.99
C GLU A 274 -14.44 -12.10 17.47
N TYR A 275 -14.62 -13.16 16.69
CA TYR A 275 -14.43 -14.56 17.07
C TYR A 275 -13.14 -15.23 16.56
N MET A 276 -12.16 -14.48 16.02
CA MET A 276 -10.84 -15.04 15.67
C MET A 276 -10.16 -15.62 16.93
N PRO A 277 -10.07 -16.95 17.12
CA PRO A 277 -9.92 -17.53 18.46
C PRO A 277 -8.50 -17.53 19.05
N ILE A 278 -7.47 -16.99 18.38
CA ILE A 278 -6.08 -17.35 18.73
C ILE A 278 -5.11 -16.18 18.54
N ASP A 279 -4.54 -15.70 19.66
CA ASP A 279 -3.28 -14.94 19.79
C ASP A 279 -2.98 -13.93 18.67
N ASN A 280 -3.96 -13.08 18.35
CA ASN A 280 -3.80 -12.15 17.25
C ASN A 280 -2.81 -11.01 17.60
N LEU A 281 -2.08 -10.54 16.58
CA LEU A 281 -1.00 -9.56 16.78
C LEU A 281 -1.51 -8.28 17.45
N GLN A 282 -2.70 -7.85 17.05
CA GLN A 282 -3.42 -6.72 17.64
C GLN A 282 -3.56 -6.86 19.16
N GLY A 283 -4.16 -7.94 19.67
CA GLY A 283 -4.42 -8.11 21.11
C GLY A 283 -3.14 -8.12 21.94
N ASP A 284 -2.06 -8.70 21.40
CA ASP A 284 -0.75 -8.66 22.05
C ASP A 284 -0.16 -7.24 22.11
N LEU A 285 -0.30 -6.45 21.05
CA LEU A 285 0.17 -5.07 21.05
C LEU A 285 -0.73 -4.19 21.93
N GLU A 286 -2.05 -4.33 21.87
CA GLU A 286 -2.98 -3.63 22.76
C GLU A 286 -2.63 -3.86 24.24
N THR A 287 -2.35 -5.11 24.62
CA THR A 287 -1.91 -5.46 25.97
C THR A 287 -0.58 -4.80 26.34
N LYS A 288 0.39 -4.76 25.40
CA LYS A 288 1.70 -4.13 25.60
C LYS A 288 1.65 -2.60 25.62
N PHE A 289 0.60 -2.01 25.07
CA PHE A 289 0.39 -0.58 24.93
C PHE A 289 -0.95 -0.16 25.54
N ALA A 290 -1.25 -0.56 26.78
CA ALA A 290 -2.54 -0.35 27.47
C ALA A 290 -3.03 1.12 27.58
N SER A 291 -2.23 2.11 27.18
CA SER A 291 -2.62 3.52 27.05
C SER A 291 -1.70 4.21 26.02
N PRO A 292 -1.85 3.89 24.72
CA PRO A 292 -0.96 4.42 23.71
C PRO A 292 -1.23 5.90 23.48
N LYS A 293 -0.21 6.65 23.06
CA LYS A 293 -0.36 8.04 22.58
C LYS A 293 -0.73 8.10 21.09
N PHE A 294 -1.11 6.96 20.52
CA PHE A 294 -1.46 6.76 19.13
C PHE A 294 -2.76 5.96 19.06
N GLU A 295 -3.46 6.11 17.95
CA GLU A 295 -4.66 5.36 17.63
C GLU A 295 -4.28 3.97 17.11
N ILE A 296 -4.99 2.96 17.59
CA ILE A 296 -4.92 1.60 17.04
C ILE A 296 -6.11 1.45 16.11
N LEU A 297 -5.84 1.14 14.84
CA LEU A 297 -6.82 1.05 13.78
C LEU A 297 -6.81 -0.34 13.17
N VAL A 298 -7.98 -0.81 12.75
CA VAL A 298 -8.13 -1.99 11.90
C VAL A 298 -8.56 -1.51 10.51
N ARG A 299 -7.90 -2.03 9.48
CA ARG A 299 -8.20 -1.74 8.06
C ARG A 299 -8.11 -3.02 7.25
N TYR A 300 -8.87 -3.06 6.16
CA TYR A 300 -8.76 -4.11 5.16
C TYR A 300 -7.78 -3.68 4.08
N GLY A 301 -6.96 -4.62 3.61
CA GLY A 301 -5.98 -4.40 2.58
C GLY A 301 -6.40 -5.10 1.30
N TRP A 302 -6.50 -4.37 0.19
CA TRP A 302 -6.75 -4.97 -1.12
C TRP A 302 -5.87 -4.37 -2.21
N ARG A 303 -5.48 -5.17 -3.20
CA ARG A 303 -4.71 -4.74 -4.36
C ARG A 303 -5.54 -4.89 -5.62
N PHE A 304 -6.10 -3.77 -6.07
CA PHE A 304 -6.96 -3.72 -7.25
C PHE A 304 -6.12 -3.82 -8.53
N PRO A 305 -6.43 -4.75 -9.44
CA PRO A 305 -5.82 -4.79 -10.77
C PRO A 305 -5.91 -3.44 -11.49
N ASP A 306 -4.89 -3.08 -12.27
CA ASP A 306 -4.87 -1.84 -13.06
C ASP A 306 -6.10 -1.70 -13.99
N SER A 307 -6.70 -2.82 -14.41
CA SER A 307 -7.94 -2.81 -15.21
C SER A 307 -9.15 -2.24 -14.47
N LEU A 308 -9.17 -2.30 -13.13
CA LEU A 308 -10.26 -1.77 -12.30
C LEU A 308 -10.05 -0.29 -11.94
N THR A 309 -8.81 0.22 -11.97
CA THR A 309 -8.54 1.63 -11.65
C THR A 309 -9.00 2.59 -12.76
N HIS A 310 -9.15 2.10 -13.99
CA HIS A 310 -9.49 2.91 -15.16
C HIS A 310 -10.99 3.01 -15.49
N SER A 311 -11.84 2.07 -15.09
CA SER A 311 -13.19 1.95 -15.68
C SER A 311 -14.35 2.57 -14.89
N SER A 312 -14.21 2.84 -13.59
CA SER A 312 -15.39 3.07 -12.73
C SER A 312 -15.46 4.41 -12.00
N ARG A 313 -14.42 5.27 -12.05
CA ARG A 313 -14.57 6.68 -11.60
C ARG A 313 -15.37 7.48 -12.63
N ARG A 314 -16.62 7.09 -12.86
CA ARG A 314 -17.62 8.02 -13.36
C ARG A 314 -17.62 9.18 -12.36
N PRO A 315 -17.44 10.43 -12.81
CA PRO A 315 -17.60 11.56 -11.91
C PRO A 315 -18.96 11.39 -11.23
N LEU A 316 -18.98 11.46 -9.90
CA LEU A 316 -20.22 11.55 -9.13
C LEU A 316 -21.11 12.53 -9.89
N PRO A 317 -22.35 12.17 -10.27
CA PRO A 317 -23.30 13.16 -10.72
C PRO A 317 -23.37 14.18 -9.58
N THR A 318 -22.71 15.32 -9.76
CA THR A 318 -22.98 16.48 -8.91
C THR A 318 -24.49 16.66 -9.01
N GLU A 319 -25.17 16.58 -7.87
CA GLU A 319 -26.60 16.85 -7.74
C GLU A 319 -26.88 18.16 -8.49
N SER A 320 -27.33 18.03 -9.73
CA SER A 320 -27.77 19.16 -10.54
C SER A 320 -29.14 19.54 -10.01
N GLU A 321 -29.19 20.79 -9.54
CA GLU A 321 -30.37 21.57 -9.14
C GLU A 321 -31.57 21.44 -10.09
#